data_AF-A0A1H8YYR7-F1
#
_entry.id   AF-A0A1H8YYR7-F1
#
_cell.length_a   1.000
_cell.length_b   1.000
_cell.length_c   1.000
_cell.angle_alpha   90.00
_cell.angle_beta   90.00
_cell.angle_gamma   90.00
#
_symmetry.space_group_name_H-M   'P 1'
#
loop_
_entity.id
_entity.type
_entity.pdbx_description
1 polymer ?
#
loop_
_entity_poly.entity_id
_entity_poly.type
_entity_poly.pdbx_seq_one_letter_code
_entity_poly.pdbx_strand_id
1 'polypeptide(L)'
;MKKVLYLILLLTNISIAQNKQYNLDPNGKNSNFHYLIKTYPNNAMEFRVKKDSGTVYQITAPLYETIKSNYDTISKILPQNKKLKVKDSTIFFIQYFYKNDRTFFNEKNQIEVNNSYFSNFIKEQKSIVERKYKNSKVIYMFENGIDISNYKKIDNFFVDENNYFRTNYFKKSILCGSFLIIKPNGQSLIRNGEYRLDQMAEHLNSKIWELFFESNSINNSEEEHKTE
;
A
#
# COMPACT_ATOMS: atom_id res chain seq x y z
N MET A 1 -13.76 30.89 49.52
CA MET A 1 -13.94 31.35 48.12
C MET A 1 -12.66 31.32 47.28
N LYS A 2 -11.46 31.69 47.79
CA LYS A 2 -10.21 31.68 46.99
C LYS A 2 -9.74 30.30 46.47
N LYS A 3 -10.12 29.18 47.12
CA LYS A 3 -9.78 27.81 46.69
C LYS A 3 -10.61 27.31 45.49
N VAL A 4 -11.80 27.87 45.25
CA VAL A 4 -12.67 27.48 44.11
C VAL A 4 -12.18 28.15 42.82
N LEU A 5 -11.59 29.35 42.91
CA LEU A 5 -11.03 30.07 41.77
C LEU A 5 -9.83 29.34 41.13
N TYR A 6 -9.03 28.64 41.95
CA TYR A 6 -7.90 27.82 41.47
C TYR A 6 -8.34 26.56 40.71
N LEU A 7 -9.50 25.99 41.04
CA LEU A 7 -10.04 24.81 40.36
C LEU A 7 -10.56 25.15 38.96
N ILE A 8 -11.09 26.36 38.78
CA ILE A 8 -11.62 26.85 37.49
C ILE A 8 -10.47 27.15 36.51
N LEU A 9 -9.32 27.64 37.00
CA LEU A 9 -8.12 27.89 36.17
C LEU A 9 -7.38 26.62 35.72
N LEU A 10 -7.56 25.48 36.42
CA LEU A 10 -7.00 24.19 35.99
C LEU A 10 -7.81 23.53 34.87
N LEU A 11 -9.08 23.88 34.72
CA LEU A 11 -9.98 23.30 33.70
C LEU A 11 -9.91 24.02 32.34
N THR A 12 -9.25 25.17 32.24
CA THR A 12 -9.11 25.91 30.96
C THR A 12 -7.93 25.44 30.11
N ASN A 13 -7.13 24.47 30.59
CA ASN A 13 -6.05 23.85 29.81
C ASN A 13 -6.47 22.52 29.18
N ILE A 14 -7.75 22.31 28.93
CA ILE A 14 -8.18 21.30 27.95
C ILE A 14 -7.77 21.85 26.59
N SER A 15 -6.50 21.68 26.26
CA SER A 15 -6.01 21.83 24.90
C SER A 15 -6.81 20.82 24.09
N ILE A 16 -7.81 21.29 23.36
CA ILE A 16 -8.44 20.50 22.32
C ILE A 16 -7.28 20.10 21.41
N ALA A 17 -6.87 18.84 21.48
CA ALA A 17 -5.81 18.32 20.65
C ALA A 17 -6.31 18.46 19.20
N GLN A 18 -5.91 19.56 18.56
CA GLN A 18 -6.11 19.73 17.13
C GLN A 18 -5.42 18.52 16.48
N ASN A 19 -6.10 17.85 15.55
CA ASN A 19 -5.50 16.79 14.73
C ASN A 19 -4.32 17.41 13.96
N LYS A 20 -3.13 17.38 14.56
CA LYS A 20 -1.92 17.94 13.95
C LYS A 20 -1.48 17.00 12.85
N GLN A 21 -1.14 17.58 11.70
CA GLN A 21 -0.53 16.87 10.59
C GLN A 21 0.93 17.29 10.51
N TYR A 22 1.82 16.30 10.46
CA TYR A 22 3.26 16.51 10.28
C TYR A 22 3.69 15.92 8.95
N ASN A 23 4.44 16.68 8.15
CA ASN A 23 5.05 16.21 6.92
C ASN A 23 6.57 16.28 7.12
N LEU A 24 7.20 15.11 7.21
CA LEU A 24 8.58 14.97 7.66
C LEU A 24 9.48 14.43 6.55
N ASP A 25 10.70 14.95 6.49
CA ASP A 25 11.79 14.37 5.71
C ASP A 25 12.27 13.03 6.32
N PRO A 26 13.21 12.30 5.68
CA PRO A 26 13.75 11.05 6.22
C PRO A 26 14.36 11.20 7.63
N ASN A 27 14.88 12.39 7.96
CA ASN A 27 15.53 12.69 9.24
C ASN A 27 14.55 13.22 10.31
N GLY A 28 13.26 13.32 10.00
CA GLY A 28 12.23 13.79 10.92
C GLY A 28 12.08 15.32 10.98
N LYS A 29 12.67 16.07 10.06
CA LYS A 29 12.50 17.53 9.97
C LYS A 29 11.21 17.87 9.23
N ASN A 30 10.43 18.79 9.80
CA ASN A 30 9.22 19.31 9.14
C ASN A 30 9.55 19.97 7.79
N SER A 31 8.74 19.66 6.79
CA SER A 31 8.81 20.25 5.46
C SER A 31 7.43 20.31 4.82
N ASN A 32 7.34 20.82 3.59
CA ASN A 32 6.11 20.76 2.80
C ASN A 32 6.08 19.51 1.91
N PHE A 33 4.88 18.99 1.65
CA PHE A 33 4.69 17.74 0.93
C PHE A 33 5.30 17.72 -0.48
N HIS A 34 5.12 18.81 -1.24
CA HIS A 34 5.62 18.91 -2.62
C HIS A 34 7.15 18.89 -2.68
N TYR A 35 7.81 19.61 -1.76
CA TYR A 35 9.26 19.60 -1.62
C TYR A 35 9.78 18.20 -1.32
N LEU A 36 9.13 17.48 -0.41
CA LEU A 36 9.53 16.12 -0.05
C LEU A 36 9.51 15.18 -1.25
N ILE A 37 8.40 15.12 -1.99
CA ILE A 37 8.29 14.26 -3.19
C ILE A 37 9.35 14.61 -4.24
N LYS A 38 9.60 15.92 -4.46
CA LYS A 38 10.60 16.37 -5.42
C LYS A 38 12.03 16.02 -4.98
N THR A 39 12.31 16.11 -3.68
CA THR A 39 13.66 15.94 -3.12
C THR A 39 14.03 14.47 -2.97
N TYR A 40 13.06 13.60 -2.68
CA TYR A 40 13.26 12.18 -2.46
C TYR A 40 12.44 11.36 -3.47
N PRO A 41 12.77 11.42 -4.77
CA PRO A 41 11.95 10.78 -5.82
C PRO A 41 11.95 9.24 -5.72
N ASN A 42 12.91 8.65 -5.02
CA ASN A 42 13.02 7.21 -4.82
C ASN A 42 12.36 6.72 -3.53
N ASN A 43 11.58 7.59 -2.87
CA ASN A 43 10.92 7.29 -1.61
C ASN A 43 9.41 7.54 -1.70
N ALA A 44 8.66 6.75 -0.96
CA ALA A 44 7.23 6.91 -0.75
C ALA A 44 6.94 7.45 0.65
N MET A 45 5.77 8.09 0.77
CA MET A 45 5.31 8.70 2.01
C MET A 45 4.67 7.65 2.92
N GLU A 46 5.39 7.25 3.96
CA GLU A 46 4.83 6.44 5.04
C GLU A 46 3.92 7.32 5.90
N PHE A 47 2.81 6.78 6.42
CA PHE A 47 1.97 7.48 7.38
C PHE A 47 1.70 6.65 8.63
N ARG A 48 1.48 7.33 9.74
CA ARG A 48 1.09 6.73 11.02
C ARG A 48 0.13 7.66 11.75
N VAL A 49 -0.92 7.09 12.33
CA VAL A 49 -1.88 7.81 13.18
C VAL A 49 -1.45 7.60 14.63
N LYS A 50 -1.09 8.69 15.32
CA LYS A 50 -0.76 8.67 16.74
C LYS A 50 -1.89 9.28 17.55
N LYS A 51 -2.19 8.67 18.71
CA LYS A 51 -3.30 9.05 19.59
C LYS A 51 -3.18 10.48 20.15
N ASP A 52 -1.95 10.96 20.29
CA ASP A 52 -1.57 12.21 20.94
C ASP A 52 -1.12 13.32 19.95
N SER A 53 -0.55 12.93 18.80
CA SER A 53 0.05 13.87 17.86
C SER A 53 -0.67 13.98 16.50
N GLY A 54 -1.83 13.34 16.32
CA GLY A 54 -2.50 13.29 15.02
C GLY A 54 -1.75 12.44 13.99
N THR A 55 -1.78 12.84 12.72
CA THR A 55 -1.21 12.04 11.62
C THR A 55 0.18 12.52 11.25
N VAL A 56 1.14 11.59 11.21
CA VAL A 56 2.50 11.87 10.76
C VAL A 56 2.71 11.21 9.40
N TYR A 57 3.09 12.02 8.42
CA TYR A 57 3.55 11.61 7.10
C TYR A 57 5.07 11.79 7.03
N GLN A 58 5.80 10.75 6.63
CA GLN A 58 7.25 10.78 6.58
C GLN A 58 7.77 10.02 5.36
N ILE A 59 8.60 10.69 4.54
CA ILE A 59 9.10 10.12 3.28
C ILE A 59 10.29 9.17 3.53
N THR A 60 9.99 7.94 3.93
CA THR A 60 11.01 6.96 4.39
C THR A 60 10.86 5.58 3.79
N ALA A 61 9.71 5.25 3.20
CA ALA A 61 9.57 3.98 2.50
C ALA A 61 10.31 4.05 1.15
N PRO A 62 10.96 2.97 0.70
CA PRO A 62 11.47 2.91 -0.67
C PRO A 62 10.30 2.97 -1.67
N LEU A 63 10.51 3.58 -2.83
CA LEU A 63 9.50 3.63 -3.89
C LEU A 63 9.26 2.24 -4.49
N TYR A 64 10.32 1.46 -4.68
CA TYR A 64 10.28 0.09 -5.20
C TYR A 64 10.99 -0.88 -4.26
N GLU A 65 10.46 -2.08 -4.13
CA GLU A 65 11.08 -3.18 -3.37
C GLU A 65 10.91 -4.48 -4.16
N THR A 66 11.94 -5.33 -4.15
CA THR A 66 11.84 -6.69 -4.69
C THR A 66 11.81 -7.69 -3.56
N ILE A 67 10.99 -8.73 -3.72
CA ILE A 67 10.83 -9.79 -2.74
C ILE A 67 10.61 -11.14 -3.42
N LYS A 68 11.11 -12.21 -2.79
CA LYS A 68 10.77 -13.58 -3.16
C LYS A 68 9.50 -13.99 -2.42
N SER A 69 8.43 -14.18 -3.16
CA SER A 69 7.14 -14.63 -2.64
C SER A 69 7.01 -16.14 -2.66
N ASN A 70 6.27 -16.67 -1.68
CA ASN A 70 5.76 -18.04 -1.72
C ASN A 70 4.50 -18.07 -2.59
N TYR A 71 4.69 -18.18 -3.90
CA TYR A 71 3.60 -18.17 -4.89
C TYR A 71 2.55 -19.25 -4.61
N ASP A 72 2.97 -20.46 -4.22
CA ASP A 72 2.07 -21.57 -3.91
C ASP A 72 1.14 -21.31 -2.72
N THR A 73 1.62 -20.55 -1.74
CA THR A 73 0.79 -20.14 -0.60
C THR A 73 -0.22 -19.08 -1.04
N ILE A 74 0.23 -18.08 -1.79
CA ILE A 74 -0.62 -16.99 -2.27
C ILE A 74 -1.70 -17.50 -3.23
N SER A 75 -1.34 -18.40 -4.15
CA SER A 75 -2.26 -19.02 -5.10
C SER A 75 -3.31 -19.91 -4.42
N LYS A 76 -3.12 -20.28 -3.14
CA LYS A 76 -4.12 -20.96 -2.32
C LYS A 76 -4.97 -19.98 -1.50
N ILE A 77 -4.39 -18.89 -1.00
CA ILE A 77 -5.10 -17.88 -0.20
C ILE A 77 -6.11 -17.10 -1.07
N LEU A 78 -5.69 -16.64 -2.25
CA LEU A 78 -6.52 -15.76 -3.08
C LEU A 78 -7.78 -16.43 -3.65
N PRO A 79 -7.76 -17.70 -4.13
CA PRO A 79 -8.96 -18.34 -4.69
C PRO A 79 -10.00 -18.82 -3.67
N GLN A 80 -9.71 -18.82 -2.37
CA GLN A 80 -10.70 -19.16 -1.34
C GLN A 80 -11.93 -18.24 -1.38
N ASN A 81 -11.78 -17.06 -1.98
CA ASN A 81 -12.90 -16.23 -2.38
C ASN A 81 -13.45 -16.75 -3.73
N LYS A 82 -14.57 -17.47 -3.67
CA LYS A 82 -15.15 -18.41 -4.67
C LYS A 82 -15.34 -17.92 -6.12
N LYS A 83 -14.92 -16.71 -6.47
CA LYS A 83 -15.12 -16.08 -7.78
C LYS A 83 -13.84 -15.95 -8.61
N LEU A 84 -12.66 -16.20 -8.03
CA LEU A 84 -11.38 -16.08 -8.73
C LEU A 84 -10.94 -17.42 -9.33
N LYS A 85 -10.94 -17.52 -10.67
CA LYS A 85 -10.30 -18.66 -11.38
C LYS A 85 -8.82 -18.36 -11.60
N VAL A 86 -7.97 -19.17 -10.99
CA VAL A 86 -6.50 -19.06 -11.05
C VAL A 86 -5.92 -20.30 -11.73
N LYS A 87 -4.99 -20.06 -12.66
CA LYS A 87 -4.11 -21.09 -13.24
C LYS A 87 -2.73 -21.00 -12.61
N ASP A 88 -1.93 -22.07 -12.68
CA ASP A 88 -0.57 -22.06 -12.11
C ASP A 88 0.32 -20.96 -12.72
N SER A 89 0.09 -20.60 -13.98
CA SER A 89 0.80 -19.52 -14.67
C SER A 89 0.28 -18.10 -14.40
N THR A 90 -0.62 -17.91 -13.43
CA THR A 90 -1.23 -16.61 -13.16
C THR A 90 -0.22 -15.62 -12.60
N ILE A 91 -0.25 -14.39 -13.12
CA ILE A 91 0.46 -13.26 -12.52
C ILE A 91 -0.56 -12.49 -11.67
N PHE A 92 -0.28 -12.31 -10.38
CA PHE A 92 -1.15 -11.51 -9.52
C PHE A 92 -0.70 -10.05 -9.53
N PHE A 93 -1.68 -9.17 -9.73
CA PHE A 93 -1.57 -7.74 -9.49
C PHE A 93 -2.44 -7.40 -8.30
N ILE A 94 -1.83 -6.88 -7.24
CA ILE A 94 -2.53 -6.50 -6.02
C ILE A 94 -2.33 -5.00 -5.83
N GLN A 95 -3.43 -4.24 -5.81
CA GLN A 95 -3.43 -2.89 -5.24
C GLN A 95 -3.89 -3.01 -3.79
N TYR A 96 -3.03 -2.61 -2.87
CA TYR A 96 -3.26 -2.69 -1.44
C TYR A 96 -3.66 -1.33 -0.86
N PHE A 97 -4.76 -1.30 -0.12
CA PHE A 97 -5.30 -0.10 0.52
C PHE A 97 -5.14 -0.19 2.03
N TYR A 98 -4.46 0.80 2.60
CA TYR A 98 -4.18 0.85 4.03
C TYR A 98 -5.33 1.46 4.82
N LYS A 99 -5.52 0.96 6.03
CA LYS A 99 -6.47 1.55 6.97
C LYS A 99 -5.98 2.95 7.38
N ASN A 100 -6.92 3.88 7.51
CA ASN A 100 -6.73 5.30 7.80
C ASN A 100 -6.05 6.11 6.68
N ASP A 101 -5.92 5.54 5.48
CA ASP A 101 -5.48 6.31 4.31
C ASP A 101 -6.60 7.24 3.83
N ARG A 102 -6.43 8.53 4.10
CA ARG A 102 -7.42 9.57 3.79
C ARG A 102 -7.51 9.92 2.31
N THR A 103 -6.67 9.34 1.46
CA THR A 103 -6.79 9.47 0.01
C THR A 103 -8.07 8.80 -0.52
N PHE A 104 -8.47 7.68 0.09
CA PHE A 104 -9.61 6.87 -0.38
C PHE A 104 -10.75 6.77 0.63
N PHE A 105 -10.47 6.97 1.92
CA PHE A 105 -11.41 6.67 2.99
C PHE A 105 -11.64 7.83 3.95
N ASN A 106 -12.87 7.93 4.43
CA ASN A 106 -13.24 8.85 5.49
C ASN A 106 -12.70 8.38 6.86
N GLU A 107 -12.97 9.14 7.92
CA GLU A 107 -12.52 8.85 9.29
C GLU A 107 -12.89 7.46 9.82
N LYS A 108 -13.99 6.89 9.33
CA LYS A 108 -14.51 5.58 9.71
C LYS A 108 -13.98 4.44 8.84
N ASN A 109 -13.00 4.70 7.97
CA ASN A 109 -12.45 3.74 7.00
C ASN A 109 -13.51 3.23 6.02
N GLN A 110 -14.39 4.14 5.57
CA GLN A 110 -15.37 3.89 4.52
C GLN A 110 -14.97 4.63 3.26
N ILE A 111 -15.18 4.01 2.09
CA ILE A 111 -14.91 4.61 0.79
C ILE A 111 -15.73 5.90 0.65
N GLU A 112 -15.06 7.05 0.54
CA GLU A 112 -15.69 8.38 0.52
C GLU A 112 -16.07 8.82 -0.90
N VAL A 113 -15.43 8.24 -1.91
CA VAL A 113 -15.65 8.56 -3.33
C VAL A 113 -17.08 8.18 -3.76
N ASN A 114 -17.71 8.99 -4.62
CA ASN A 114 -18.98 8.64 -5.24
C ASN A 114 -18.88 7.23 -5.85
N ASN A 115 -19.74 6.34 -5.37
CA ASN A 115 -19.67 4.89 -5.60
C ASN A 115 -19.54 4.54 -7.09
N SER A 116 -20.22 5.27 -7.98
CA SER A 116 -20.16 5.01 -9.42
C SER A 116 -18.80 5.33 -10.04
N TYR A 117 -18.17 6.46 -9.69
CA TYR A 117 -16.91 6.87 -10.28
C TYR A 117 -15.77 5.93 -9.89
N PHE A 118 -15.60 5.67 -8.59
CA PHE A 118 -14.52 4.80 -8.10
C PHE A 118 -14.67 3.37 -8.59
N SER A 119 -15.90 2.83 -8.56
CA SER A 119 -16.15 1.48 -9.06
C SER A 119 -15.93 1.36 -10.57
N ASN A 120 -16.32 2.37 -11.35
CA ASN A 120 -16.06 2.39 -12.80
C ASN A 120 -14.57 2.51 -13.10
N PHE A 121 -13.86 3.41 -12.42
CA PHE A 121 -12.42 3.58 -12.57
C PHE A 121 -11.67 2.26 -12.30
N ILE A 122 -11.94 1.60 -11.17
CA ILE A 122 -11.31 0.32 -10.85
C ILE A 122 -11.66 -0.77 -11.87
N LYS A 123 -12.92 -0.88 -12.28
CA LYS A 123 -13.33 -1.86 -13.32
C LYS A 123 -12.60 -1.63 -14.64
N GLU A 124 -12.45 -0.38 -15.04
CA GLU A 124 -11.74 0.01 -16.25
C GLU A 124 -10.25 -0.35 -16.14
N GLN A 125 -9.57 0.06 -15.07
CA GLN A 125 -8.16 -0.24 -14.83
C GLN A 125 -7.89 -1.76 -14.85
N LYS A 126 -8.73 -2.53 -14.15
CA LYS A 126 -8.68 -3.99 -14.20
C LYS A 126 -8.83 -4.53 -15.63
N SER A 127 -9.82 -4.03 -16.36
CA SER A 127 -10.10 -4.48 -17.74
C SER A 127 -8.92 -4.20 -18.67
N ILE A 128 -8.28 -3.04 -18.56
CA ILE A 128 -7.10 -2.67 -19.32
C ILE A 128 -5.95 -3.66 -19.06
N VAL A 129 -5.63 -3.90 -17.79
CA VAL A 129 -4.51 -4.77 -17.40
C VAL A 129 -4.75 -6.22 -17.80
N GLU A 130 -5.90 -6.80 -17.45
CA GLU A 130 -6.18 -8.21 -17.77
C GLU A 130 -6.39 -8.45 -19.27
N ARG A 131 -6.80 -7.43 -20.03
CA ARG A 131 -6.88 -7.53 -21.49
C ARG A 131 -5.50 -7.54 -22.13
N LYS A 132 -4.58 -6.70 -21.66
CA LYS A 132 -3.20 -6.60 -22.16
C LYS A 132 -2.36 -7.81 -21.73
N TYR A 133 -2.52 -8.26 -20.49
CA TYR A 133 -1.79 -9.39 -19.91
C TYR A 133 -2.75 -10.53 -19.57
N LYS A 134 -2.99 -11.42 -20.54
CA LYS A 134 -4.05 -12.46 -20.49
C LYS A 134 -3.94 -13.46 -19.34
N ASN A 135 -2.73 -13.70 -18.84
CA ASN A 135 -2.48 -14.57 -17.71
C ASN A 135 -2.40 -13.80 -16.38
N SER A 136 -2.95 -12.59 -16.31
CA SER A 136 -2.94 -11.79 -15.08
C SER A 136 -4.30 -11.75 -14.38
N LYS A 137 -4.25 -11.54 -13.06
CA LYS A 137 -5.43 -11.27 -12.24
C LYS A 137 -5.20 -10.05 -11.37
N VAL A 138 -6.11 -9.10 -11.47
CA VAL A 138 -6.11 -7.89 -10.66
C VAL A 138 -6.98 -8.06 -9.43
N ILE A 139 -6.42 -7.72 -8.28
CA ILE A 139 -7.01 -7.83 -6.96
C ILE A 139 -6.88 -6.46 -6.27
N TYR A 140 -7.97 -5.99 -5.69
CA TYR A 140 -7.99 -4.82 -4.83
C TYR A 140 -8.13 -5.33 -3.40
N MET A 141 -7.02 -5.26 -2.67
CA MET A 141 -6.87 -5.81 -1.32
C MET A 141 -6.98 -4.69 -0.30
N PHE A 142 -7.91 -4.82 0.63
CA PHE A 142 -8.17 -3.85 1.69
C PHE A 142 -7.63 -4.39 3.01
N GLU A 143 -6.86 -3.57 3.73
CA GLU A 143 -6.45 -3.88 5.09
C GLU A 143 -7.66 -4.20 5.97
N ASN A 144 -7.49 -5.14 6.90
CA ASN A 144 -8.54 -5.52 7.82
C ASN A 144 -9.09 -4.31 8.60
N GLY A 145 -10.42 -4.21 8.71
CA GLY A 145 -11.12 -3.10 9.35
C GLY A 145 -11.50 -1.93 8.44
N ILE A 146 -11.29 -2.05 7.13
CA ILE A 146 -11.92 -1.16 6.13
C ILE A 146 -13.31 -1.71 5.78
N ASP A 147 -14.32 -0.84 5.80
CA ASP A 147 -15.70 -1.23 5.49
C ASP A 147 -15.97 -1.12 3.98
N ILE A 148 -15.96 -2.27 3.31
CA ILE A 148 -16.30 -2.42 1.89
C ILE A 148 -17.69 -3.05 1.68
N SER A 149 -18.57 -3.03 2.69
CA SER A 149 -19.88 -3.70 2.65
C SER A 149 -20.74 -3.31 1.44
N ASN A 150 -20.73 -2.01 1.10
CA ASN A 150 -21.43 -1.46 -0.07
C ASN A 150 -20.87 -1.93 -1.43
N TYR A 151 -19.71 -2.60 -1.44
CA TYR A 151 -18.98 -3.02 -2.63
C TYR A 151 -18.74 -4.53 -2.70
N LYS A 152 -19.33 -5.33 -1.79
CA LYS A 152 -19.19 -6.80 -1.73
C LYS A 152 -19.56 -7.54 -3.03
N LYS A 153 -20.29 -6.88 -3.94
CA LYS A 153 -20.66 -7.45 -5.25
C LYS A 153 -19.52 -7.38 -6.29
N ILE A 154 -18.41 -6.68 -5.99
CA ILE A 154 -17.26 -6.57 -6.88
C ILE A 154 -16.34 -7.76 -6.64
N ASP A 155 -16.25 -8.66 -7.63
CA ASP A 155 -15.61 -9.98 -7.51
C ASP A 155 -14.10 -9.95 -7.21
N ASN A 156 -13.47 -8.79 -7.43
CA ASN A 156 -12.05 -8.56 -7.29
C ASN A 156 -11.70 -7.74 -6.03
N PHE A 157 -12.64 -7.52 -5.12
CA PHE A 157 -12.40 -6.85 -3.83
C PHE A 157 -12.20 -7.89 -2.74
N PHE A 158 -11.11 -7.73 -1.98
CA PHE A 158 -10.68 -8.68 -0.96
C PHE A 158 -10.32 -7.93 0.31
N VAL A 159 -10.71 -8.48 1.46
CA VAL A 159 -10.21 -8.02 2.75
C VAL A 159 -9.08 -8.95 3.17
N ASP A 160 -7.97 -8.40 3.62
CA ASP A 160 -6.86 -9.17 4.21
C ASP A 160 -7.20 -9.57 5.65
N GLU A 161 -8.23 -10.42 5.82
CA GLU A 161 -8.83 -10.73 7.12
C GLU A 161 -7.81 -11.19 8.18
N ASN A 162 -6.84 -12.01 7.77
CA ASN A 162 -5.79 -12.56 8.63
C ASN A 162 -4.51 -11.71 8.62
N ASN A 163 -4.53 -10.52 8.02
CA ASN A 163 -3.38 -9.63 7.87
C ASN A 163 -2.16 -10.31 7.22
N TYR A 164 -2.37 -11.32 6.36
CA TYR A 164 -1.29 -12.06 5.73
C TYR A 164 -0.48 -11.14 4.82
N PHE A 165 -1.15 -10.37 3.96
CA PHE A 165 -0.47 -9.44 3.05
C PHE A 165 0.14 -8.26 3.80
N ARG A 166 -0.59 -7.72 4.79
CA ARG A 166 -0.10 -6.65 5.68
C ARG A 166 1.21 -7.01 6.37
N THR A 167 1.33 -8.26 6.81
CA THR A 167 2.49 -8.73 7.59
C THR A 167 3.67 -9.11 6.71
N ASN A 168 3.42 -9.78 5.58
CA ASN A 168 4.48 -10.33 4.73
C ASN A 168 4.99 -9.34 3.68
N TYR A 169 4.13 -8.44 3.17
CA TYR A 169 4.44 -7.57 2.03
C TYR A 169 4.34 -6.08 2.38
N PHE A 170 3.24 -5.67 3.02
CA PHE A 170 2.88 -4.26 3.17
C PHE A 170 3.14 -3.76 4.59
N LYS A 171 4.38 -3.89 5.06
CA LYS A 171 4.75 -3.69 6.48
C LYS A 171 4.58 -2.24 6.96
N LYS A 172 4.74 -1.28 6.07
CA LYS A 172 4.60 0.15 6.33
C LYS A 172 3.29 0.65 5.72
N SER A 173 2.57 1.49 6.44
CA SER A 173 1.36 2.13 5.89
C SER A 173 1.78 3.26 4.97
N ILE A 174 1.43 3.17 3.69
CA ILE A 174 1.86 4.11 2.65
C ILE A 174 0.69 4.94 2.16
N LEU A 175 0.89 6.26 2.09
CA LEU A 175 -0.12 7.18 1.60
C LEU A 175 -0.43 6.89 0.12
N CYS A 176 -1.71 6.83 -0.22
CA CYS A 176 -2.22 6.45 -1.54
C CYS A 176 -2.01 4.97 -1.91
N GLY A 177 -1.78 4.10 -0.93
CA GLY A 177 -1.69 2.65 -1.14
C GLY A 177 -0.33 2.16 -1.65
N SER A 178 -0.29 0.87 -1.98
CA SER A 178 0.86 0.19 -2.59
C SER A 178 0.40 -0.80 -3.66
N PHE A 179 1.30 -1.18 -4.54
CA PHE A 179 1.06 -2.16 -5.60
C PHE A 179 2.03 -3.31 -5.46
N LEU A 180 1.60 -4.52 -5.84
CA LEU A 180 2.41 -5.73 -5.81
C LEU A 180 2.14 -6.55 -7.08
N ILE A 181 3.21 -6.90 -7.80
CA ILE A 181 3.19 -7.90 -8.86
C ILE A 181 3.84 -9.17 -8.32
N ILE A 182 3.21 -10.32 -8.58
CA ILE A 182 3.76 -11.64 -8.22
C ILE A 182 3.74 -12.52 -9.46
N LYS A 183 4.92 -12.96 -9.91
CA LYS A 183 5.04 -13.95 -10.99
C LYS A 183 4.99 -15.39 -10.44
N PRO A 184 4.61 -16.39 -11.25
CA PRO A 184 4.59 -17.80 -10.86
C PRO A 184 5.91 -18.34 -10.30
N ASN A 185 7.04 -17.79 -10.76
CA ASN A 185 8.37 -18.14 -10.25
C ASN A 185 8.68 -17.55 -8.86
N GLY A 186 7.74 -16.85 -8.22
CA GLY A 186 7.88 -16.20 -6.93
C GLY A 186 8.57 -14.84 -6.96
N GLN A 187 9.12 -14.38 -8.09
CA GLN A 187 9.65 -13.02 -8.17
C GLN A 187 8.51 -12.02 -8.01
N SER A 188 8.70 -11.05 -7.12
CA SER A 188 7.67 -10.07 -6.80
C SER A 188 8.22 -8.66 -6.66
N LEU A 189 7.47 -7.71 -7.19
CA LEU A 189 7.82 -6.29 -7.21
C LEU A 189 6.74 -5.51 -6.47
N ILE A 190 7.14 -4.77 -5.45
CA ILE A 190 6.30 -3.80 -4.75
C ILE A 190 6.61 -2.41 -5.27
N ARG A 191 5.58 -1.58 -5.45
CA ARG A 191 5.68 -0.16 -5.74
C ARG A 191 4.80 0.60 -4.74
N ASN A 192 5.40 1.49 -3.96
CA ASN A 192 4.74 2.21 -2.88
C ASN A 192 4.23 3.59 -3.33
N GLY A 193 3.07 4.04 -2.83
CA GLY A 193 2.55 5.39 -3.02
C GLY A 193 1.61 5.59 -4.21
N GLU A 194 1.30 6.86 -4.50
CA GLU A 194 0.38 7.31 -5.57
C GLU A 194 0.80 6.76 -6.95
N TYR A 195 0.00 5.86 -7.53
CA TYR A 195 0.22 5.30 -8.87
C TYR A 195 -1.07 4.87 -9.54
N ARG A 196 -0.95 4.48 -10.81
CA ARG A 196 -2.02 3.78 -11.52
C ARG A 196 -1.65 2.33 -11.83
N LEU A 197 -2.67 1.49 -11.86
CA LEU A 197 -2.52 0.06 -12.09
C LEU A 197 -2.06 -0.27 -13.51
N ASP A 198 -2.54 0.48 -14.52
CA ASP A 198 -2.09 0.34 -15.90
C ASP A 198 -0.58 0.62 -16.06
N GLN A 199 -0.08 1.64 -15.37
CA GLN A 199 1.36 1.95 -15.30
C GLN A 199 2.13 0.85 -14.54
N MET A 200 1.60 0.34 -13.44
CA MET A 200 2.19 -0.81 -12.74
C MET A 200 2.35 -2.01 -13.68
N ALA A 201 1.36 -2.27 -14.53
CA ALA A 201 1.41 -3.39 -15.46
C ALA A 201 2.52 -3.27 -16.52
N GLU A 202 3.01 -2.07 -16.83
CA GLU A 202 4.14 -1.87 -17.75
C GLU A 202 5.42 -2.54 -17.25
N HIS A 203 5.58 -2.70 -15.92
CA HIS A 203 6.72 -3.39 -15.32
C HIS A 203 6.81 -4.87 -15.71
N LEU A 204 5.75 -5.48 -16.25
CA LEU A 204 5.82 -6.83 -16.81
C LEU A 204 6.61 -6.92 -18.12
N ASN A 205 6.94 -5.80 -18.76
CA ASN A 205 7.88 -5.79 -19.87
C ASN A 205 9.20 -6.44 -19.42
N SER A 206 9.73 -7.40 -20.18
CA SER A 206 10.91 -8.16 -19.78
C SER A 206 12.11 -7.26 -19.47
N LYS A 207 12.38 -6.30 -20.34
CA LYS A 207 13.50 -5.36 -20.16
C LYS A 207 13.38 -4.54 -18.89
N ILE A 208 12.16 -4.09 -18.54
CA ILE A 208 11.93 -3.34 -17.30
C ILE A 208 12.06 -4.28 -16.10
N TRP A 209 11.47 -5.48 -16.17
CA TRP A 209 11.50 -6.46 -15.09
C TRP A 209 12.93 -6.89 -14.75
N GLU A 210 13.76 -7.12 -15.76
CA GLU A 210 15.16 -7.52 -15.62
C GLU A 210 15.97 -6.51 -14.81
N LEU A 211 15.72 -5.20 -14.96
CA LEU A 211 16.39 -4.16 -14.16
C LEU A 211 16.22 -4.34 -12.64
N PHE A 212 15.10 -4.93 -12.20
CA PHE A 212 14.82 -5.16 -10.78
C PHE A 212 15.40 -6.47 -10.24
N PHE A 213 15.65 -7.47 -11.08
CA PHE A 213 15.97 -8.83 -10.63
C PHE A 213 17.32 -9.37 -11.11
N GLU A 214 17.92 -8.83 -12.17
CA GLU A 214 19.26 -9.23 -12.63
C GLU A 214 20.39 -8.55 -11.85
N SER A 215 20.13 -7.36 -11.31
CA SER A 215 21.07 -6.64 -10.44
C SER A 215 21.36 -7.36 -9.11
N ASN A 216 20.48 -8.27 -8.67
CA ASN A 216 20.67 -9.06 -7.45
C ASN A 216 21.45 -10.37 -7.67
N SER A 217 21.63 -10.84 -8.91
CA SER A 217 22.43 -12.05 -9.19
C SER A 217 23.94 -11.79 -9.17
N ILE A 218 24.39 -10.55 -9.39
CA ILE A 218 25.82 -10.22 -9.48
C ILE A 218 26.45 -10.07 -8.07
N ASN A 219 25.70 -9.56 -7.09
CA ASN A 219 26.23 -9.36 -5.74
C ASN A 219 26.32 -10.66 -4.91
N ASN A 220 25.50 -11.66 -5.21
CA ASN A 220 25.56 -12.95 -4.50
C ASN A 220 26.68 -13.87 -5.01
N SER A 221 27.16 -13.69 -6.26
CA SER A 221 28.29 -14.46 -6.80
C SER A 221 29.67 -13.98 -6.32
N GLU A 222 29.76 -12.77 -5.76
CA GLU A 222 31.03 -12.25 -5.21
C GLU A 222 31.27 -12.63 -3.74
N GLU A 223 30.23 -13.03 -3.00
CA GLU A 223 30.38 -13.51 -1.62
C GLU A 223 30.74 -15.00 -1.55
N GLU A 224 30.29 -15.83 -2.51
CA GLU A 224 30.63 -17.26 -2.54
C GLU A 224 32.09 -17.54 -2.96
N HIS A 225 32.80 -16.56 -3.55
CA HIS A 225 34.22 -16.69 -3.92
C HIS A 225 35.22 -16.10 -2.92
N LYS A 226 34.77 -15.67 -1.74
CA LYS A 226 35.67 -15.16 -0.66
C LYS A 226 35.83 -16.10 0.52
N THR A 227 35.28 -17.31 0.43
CA THR A 227 35.45 -18.38 1.42
C THR A 227 35.97 -19.65 0.74
N GLU A 228 37.22 -19.60 0.28
CA GLU A 228 38.11 -20.76 0.15
C GLU A 228 39.52 -20.39 0.63
#